data_AF-A0A2E5Z972-F1
#
_entry.id   AF-A0A2E5Z972-F1
#
_cell.length_a   1.000
_cell.length_b   1.000
_cell.length_c   1.000
_cell.angle_alpha   90.00
_cell.angle_beta   90.00
_cell.angle_gamma   90.00
#
_symmetry.space_group_name_H-M   'P 1'
#
loop_
_entity.id
_entity.type
_entity.pdbx_description
1 polymer ?
#
loop_
_entity_poly.entity_id
_entity_poly.type
_entity_poly.pdbx_seq_one_letter_code
_entity_poly.pdbx_strand_id
1 'polypeptide(L)'
;MVIDLNQHLLNLEKDHEDWQESLEEIYNFLKPLLHGQKGLIQKYKVRTKHDEHKKERIRLTTNQFLDLVNITNLDEEIHQYGKQIFKINRTFQNVLFHDYLRVIQYLVEIDSDQNLLTVLRVLNGEITSSAKTQSRFNSIIARIFSESAGQGNKSQAGDAAELIANTLLGSVGLIEGKHYRTQFKSRSGSDTDFAFPVVDDYKIQDVEVFMGVQISTNDRARLIGSELKEGGERYLFSCNGMSFSSKRIKDIGDQIISSFKNSNVKLICYEPEIRSEINRINKRPLGKEQRLDYLENFTVSFQSFAEKMQARYNYIFN
;
A
#
# COMPACT_ATOMS: atom_id res chain seq x y z
N MET A 1 -31.72 -12.52 -11.19
CA MET A 1 -31.67 -13.98 -10.97
C MET A 1 -31.72 -14.20 -9.48
N VAL A 2 -32.79 -14.82 -8.97
CA VAL A 2 -32.82 -15.30 -7.59
C VAL A 2 -32.13 -16.66 -7.62
N ILE A 3 -30.95 -16.74 -7.02
CA ILE A 3 -30.23 -18.01 -6.89
C ILE A 3 -30.94 -18.80 -5.78
N ASP A 4 -31.35 -20.03 -6.09
CA ASP A 4 -31.84 -20.95 -5.06
C ASP A 4 -30.64 -21.51 -4.30
N LEU A 5 -30.18 -20.74 -3.31
CA LEU A 5 -29.03 -21.08 -2.50
C LEU A 5 -29.15 -22.49 -1.91
N ASN A 6 -30.36 -22.95 -1.58
CA ASN A 6 -30.58 -24.28 -1.03
C ASN A 6 -30.21 -25.39 -2.03
N GLN A 7 -30.56 -25.24 -3.30
CA GLN A 7 -30.23 -26.22 -4.33
C GLN A 7 -28.72 -26.32 -4.57
N HIS A 8 -28.01 -25.18 -4.57
CA HIS A 8 -26.55 -25.20 -4.72
C HIS A 8 -25.84 -25.71 -3.45
N LEU A 9 -26.38 -25.46 -2.26
CA LEU A 9 -25.86 -26.00 -1.00
C LEU A 9 -25.95 -27.54 -0.96
N LEU A 10 -27.02 -28.13 -1.49
CA LEU A 10 -27.14 -29.59 -1.63
C LEU A 10 -26.07 -30.16 -2.57
N ASN A 11 -25.76 -29.44 -3.65
CA ASN A 11 -24.72 -29.86 -4.58
C ASN A 11 -23.31 -29.78 -3.99
N LEU A 12 -23.08 -28.90 -2.99
CA LEU A 12 -21.80 -28.85 -2.27
C LEU A 12 -21.51 -30.11 -1.44
N GLU A 13 -22.46 -31.02 -1.23
CA GLU A 13 -22.21 -32.29 -0.53
C GLU A 13 -21.61 -33.36 -1.47
N LYS A 14 -21.88 -33.25 -2.77
CA LYS A 14 -21.53 -34.24 -3.79
C LYS A 14 -20.02 -34.35 -4.04
N ASP A 15 -19.58 -35.52 -4.51
CA ASP A 15 -18.16 -35.86 -4.79
C ASP A 15 -17.76 -35.78 -6.27
N HIS A 16 -18.70 -35.45 -7.16
CA HIS A 16 -18.55 -35.36 -8.61
C HIS A 16 -18.49 -33.90 -9.10
N GLU A 17 -18.05 -33.66 -10.35
CA GLU A 17 -17.71 -32.32 -10.91
C GLU A 17 -18.74 -31.20 -10.60
N ASP A 18 -20.03 -31.51 -10.51
CA ASP A 18 -21.15 -30.62 -10.18
C ASP A 18 -20.95 -29.71 -8.94
N TRP A 19 -20.15 -30.11 -7.94
CA TRP A 19 -19.90 -29.26 -6.76
C TRP A 19 -19.02 -28.05 -7.07
N GLN A 20 -18.15 -28.13 -8.09
CA GLN A 20 -17.27 -27.03 -8.48
C GLN A 20 -18.05 -25.92 -9.18
N GLU A 21 -19.00 -26.26 -10.04
CA GLU A 21 -19.90 -25.29 -10.67
C GLU A 21 -20.75 -24.59 -9.60
N SER A 22 -21.32 -25.37 -8.68
CA SER A 22 -22.11 -24.82 -7.56
C SER A 22 -21.29 -23.91 -6.64
N LEU A 23 -20.00 -24.19 -6.44
CA LEU A 23 -19.09 -23.29 -5.71
C LEU A 23 -18.95 -21.93 -6.39
N GLU A 24 -18.73 -21.92 -7.70
CA GLU A 24 -18.55 -20.68 -8.46
C GLU A 24 -19.85 -19.89 -8.55
N GLU A 25 -21.00 -20.54 -8.68
CA GLU A 25 -22.31 -19.89 -8.65
C GLU A 25 -22.60 -19.23 -7.29
N ILE A 26 -22.34 -19.95 -6.19
CA ILE A 26 -22.46 -19.40 -4.83
C ILE A 26 -21.47 -18.25 -4.63
N TYR A 27 -20.22 -18.39 -5.09
CA TYR A 27 -19.25 -17.30 -5.02
C TYR A 27 -19.74 -16.05 -5.77
N ASN A 28 -20.22 -16.20 -7.01
CA ASN A 28 -20.73 -15.10 -7.82
C ASN A 28 -21.98 -14.44 -7.23
N PHE A 29 -22.81 -15.21 -6.51
CA PHE A 29 -23.92 -14.69 -5.73
C PHE A 29 -23.46 -13.86 -4.52
N LEU A 30 -22.55 -14.42 -3.73
CA LEU A 30 -22.13 -13.85 -2.44
C LEU A 30 -21.17 -12.67 -2.60
N LYS A 31 -20.33 -12.68 -3.63
CA LYS A 31 -19.34 -11.63 -3.88
C LYS A 31 -19.95 -10.22 -3.89
N PRO A 32 -20.99 -9.88 -4.68
CA PRO A 32 -21.58 -8.54 -4.66
C PRO A 32 -22.32 -8.21 -3.35
N LEU A 33 -22.77 -9.21 -2.58
CA LEU A 33 -23.39 -9.00 -1.27
C LEU A 33 -22.37 -8.62 -0.21
N LEU A 34 -21.22 -9.29 -0.20
CA LEU A 34 -20.18 -9.12 0.81
C LEU A 34 -19.17 -8.03 0.45
N HIS A 35 -18.84 -7.90 -0.82
CA HIS A 35 -17.78 -7.06 -1.37
C HIS A 35 -18.35 -5.98 -2.32
N GLY A 36 -17.63 -4.87 -2.47
CA GLY A 36 -17.97 -3.77 -3.38
C GLY A 36 -18.52 -2.53 -2.66
N GLN A 37 -18.83 -1.47 -3.41
CA GLN A 37 -19.19 -0.16 -2.86
C GLN A 37 -20.46 -0.15 -2.01
N LYS A 38 -21.36 -1.12 -2.21
CA LYS A 38 -22.60 -1.31 -1.43
C LYS A 38 -22.60 -2.61 -0.62
N GLY A 39 -21.50 -3.35 -0.67
CA GLY A 39 -21.36 -4.64 0.01
C GLY A 39 -21.20 -4.50 1.51
N LEU A 40 -21.39 -5.63 2.20
CA LEU A 40 -21.28 -5.79 3.65
C LEU A 40 -20.03 -5.12 4.24
N ILE A 41 -18.87 -5.32 3.61
CA ILE A 41 -17.60 -4.76 4.09
C ILE A 41 -17.63 -3.23 4.15
N GLN A 42 -18.18 -2.57 3.12
CA GLN A 42 -18.28 -1.12 3.09
C GLN A 42 -19.30 -0.61 4.11
N LYS A 43 -20.43 -1.28 4.27
CA LYS A 43 -21.42 -0.96 5.32
C LYS A 43 -20.80 -1.04 6.71
N TYR A 44 -20.06 -2.12 6.99
CA TYR A 44 -19.36 -2.30 8.27
C TYR A 44 -18.36 -1.17 8.52
N LYS A 45 -17.57 -0.82 7.51
CA LYS A 45 -16.58 0.26 7.55
C LYS A 45 -17.20 1.61 7.92
N VAL A 46 -18.34 1.95 7.31
CA VAL A 46 -19.09 3.19 7.58
C VAL A 46 -19.71 3.18 8.97
N ARG A 47 -20.42 2.10 9.33
CA ARG A 47 -21.12 1.98 10.63
C ARG A 47 -20.14 2.05 11.81
N THR A 48 -18.98 1.41 11.69
CA THR A 48 -17.94 1.42 12.73
C THR A 48 -17.06 2.66 12.70
N LYS A 49 -17.33 3.63 11.80
CA LYS A 49 -16.51 4.82 11.60
C LYS A 49 -15.02 4.49 11.46
N HIS A 50 -14.72 3.35 10.81
CA HIS A 50 -13.38 2.81 10.81
C HIS A 50 -12.36 3.78 10.19
N ASP A 51 -12.74 4.42 9.08
CA ASP A 51 -11.88 5.39 8.40
C ASP A 51 -11.57 6.63 9.26
N GLU A 52 -12.53 7.10 10.06
CA GLU A 52 -12.34 8.24 10.96
C GLU A 52 -11.33 7.87 12.06
N HIS A 53 -11.55 6.73 12.73
CA HIS A 53 -10.64 6.25 13.76
C HIS A 53 -9.24 5.95 13.22
N LYS A 54 -9.16 5.40 12.01
CA LYS A 54 -7.89 5.16 11.32
C LYS A 54 -7.15 6.47 11.05
N LYS A 55 -7.82 7.46 10.45
CA LYS A 55 -7.23 8.77 10.15
C LYS A 55 -6.72 9.46 11.42
N GLU A 56 -7.50 9.41 12.50
CA GLU A 56 -7.10 10.00 13.78
C GLU A 56 -5.88 9.30 14.39
N ARG A 57 -5.84 7.96 14.37
CA ARG A 57 -4.65 7.22 14.83
C ARG A 57 -3.40 7.54 14.01
N ILE A 58 -3.54 7.62 12.69
CA ILE A 58 -2.44 8.04 11.81
C ILE A 58 -1.96 9.44 12.21
N ARG A 59 -2.88 10.41 12.33
CA ARG A 59 -2.55 11.79 12.71
C ARG A 59 -1.80 11.86 14.03
N LEU A 60 -2.28 11.17 15.07
CA LEU A 60 -1.63 11.13 16.38
C LEU A 60 -0.23 10.51 16.30
N THR A 61 -0.07 9.40 15.56
CA THR A 61 1.22 8.75 15.34
C THR A 61 2.19 9.64 14.56
N THR A 62 1.72 10.36 13.54
CA THR A 62 2.53 11.32 12.76
C THR A 62 2.99 12.49 13.64
N ASN A 63 2.09 13.09 14.42
CA ASN A 63 2.44 14.20 15.30
C ASN A 63 3.48 13.76 16.34
N GLN A 64 3.25 12.63 17.01
CA GLN A 64 4.19 12.08 17.97
C GLN A 64 5.58 11.84 17.37
N PHE A 65 5.63 11.34 16.13
CA PHE A 65 6.89 11.17 15.41
C PHE A 65 7.58 12.53 15.19
N LEU A 66 6.88 13.50 14.61
CA LEU A 66 7.45 14.81 14.29
C LEU A 66 7.94 15.57 15.54
N ASP A 67 7.27 15.40 16.68
CA ASP A 67 7.64 16.04 17.95
C ASP A 67 8.91 15.44 18.58
N LEU A 68 9.25 14.18 18.27
CA LEU A 68 10.29 13.41 18.95
C LEU A 68 11.43 12.94 18.04
N VAL A 69 11.33 13.18 16.73
CA VAL A 69 12.23 12.61 15.75
C VAL A 69 13.69 13.00 16.00
N ASN A 70 14.57 11.99 16.03
CA ASN A 70 16.02 12.21 16.04
C ASN A 70 16.56 12.17 14.60
N ILE A 71 16.90 13.34 14.05
CA ILE A 71 17.40 13.49 12.68
C ILE A 71 18.70 12.70 12.44
N THR A 72 19.53 12.49 13.47
CA THR A 72 20.80 11.76 13.34
C THR A 72 20.65 10.24 13.13
N ASN A 73 19.45 9.70 13.31
CA ASN A 73 19.11 8.29 13.11
C ASN A 73 17.84 8.14 12.26
N LEU A 74 17.64 9.06 11.32
CA LEU A 74 16.35 9.25 10.64
C LEU A 74 15.91 8.01 9.85
N ASP A 75 16.84 7.24 9.28
CA ASP A 75 16.53 6.00 8.57
C ASP A 75 15.80 4.98 9.48
N GLU A 76 16.26 4.78 10.71
CA GLU A 76 15.63 3.85 11.65
C GLU A 76 14.34 4.41 12.24
N GLU A 77 14.30 5.71 12.54
CA GLU A 77 13.10 6.39 13.02
C GLU A 77 11.96 6.26 12.00
N ILE A 78 12.24 6.47 10.71
CA ILE A 78 11.28 6.29 9.61
C ILE A 78 10.87 4.83 9.48
N HIS A 79 11.79 3.88 9.65
CA HIS A 79 11.46 2.45 9.63
C HIS A 79 10.48 2.09 10.76
N GLN A 80 10.71 2.58 11.98
CA GLN A 80 9.81 2.32 13.11
C GLN A 80 8.46 3.02 12.94
N TYR A 81 8.44 4.27 12.48
CA TYR A 81 7.21 4.99 12.14
C TYR A 81 6.39 4.25 11.09
N GLY A 82 7.00 3.82 9.98
CA GLY A 82 6.32 3.09 8.93
C GLY A 82 5.76 1.75 9.40
N LYS A 83 6.42 1.05 10.35
CA LYS A 83 5.85 -0.16 11.00
C LYS A 83 4.55 0.16 11.74
N GLN A 84 4.47 1.29 12.42
CA GLN A 84 3.26 1.71 13.14
C GLN A 84 2.13 2.02 12.16
N ILE A 85 2.41 2.77 11.10
CA ILE A 85 1.44 3.05 10.02
C ILE A 85 0.94 1.75 9.38
N PHE A 86 1.83 0.81 9.07
CA PHE A 86 1.47 -0.49 8.53
C PHE A 86 0.54 -1.28 9.47
N LYS A 87 0.82 -1.28 10.78
CA LYS A 87 -0.03 -1.93 11.78
C LYS A 87 -1.42 -1.29 11.85
N ILE A 88 -1.51 0.04 11.80
CA ILE A 88 -2.79 0.75 11.76
C ILE A 88 -3.58 0.34 10.52
N ASN A 89 -2.96 0.37 9.34
CA ASN A 89 -3.56 0.00 8.06
C ASN A 89 -4.11 -1.44 8.05
N ARG A 90 -3.33 -2.40 8.58
CA ARG A 90 -3.73 -3.81 8.60
C ARG A 90 -4.82 -4.16 9.61
N THR A 91 -5.08 -3.30 10.60
CA THR A 91 -6.00 -3.62 11.71
C THR A 91 -7.39 -4.01 11.19
N PHE A 92 -7.97 -3.22 10.27
CA PHE A 92 -9.29 -3.51 9.72
C PHE A 92 -9.32 -4.79 8.92
N GLN A 93 -8.33 -4.99 8.05
CA GLN A 93 -8.30 -6.17 7.19
C GLN A 93 -8.11 -7.44 8.00
N ASN A 94 -7.35 -7.38 9.09
CA ASN A 94 -7.23 -8.49 10.02
C ASN A 94 -8.57 -8.78 10.72
N VAL A 95 -9.32 -7.75 11.14
CA VAL A 95 -10.67 -7.95 11.71
C VAL A 95 -11.61 -8.56 10.69
N LEU A 96 -11.64 -8.05 9.47
CA LEU A 96 -12.47 -8.60 8.41
C LEU A 96 -12.10 -10.05 8.09
N PHE A 97 -10.82 -10.38 8.02
CA PHE A 97 -10.36 -11.72 7.64
C PHE A 97 -10.50 -12.75 8.76
N HIS A 98 -10.19 -12.39 10.00
CA HIS A 98 -10.19 -13.32 11.13
C HIS A 98 -11.50 -13.36 11.91
N ASP A 99 -12.35 -12.34 11.77
CA ASP A 99 -13.59 -12.19 12.54
C ASP A 99 -14.82 -11.95 11.64
N TYR A 100 -14.78 -12.44 10.38
CA TYR A 100 -15.85 -12.20 9.40
C TYR A 100 -17.23 -12.65 9.90
N LEU A 101 -17.32 -13.73 10.68
CA LEU A 101 -18.58 -14.24 11.21
C LEU A 101 -19.23 -13.19 12.11
N ARG A 102 -18.46 -12.59 13.02
CA ARG A 102 -18.92 -11.52 13.90
C ARG A 102 -19.29 -10.26 13.12
N VAL A 103 -18.52 -9.94 12.08
CA VAL A 103 -18.83 -8.81 11.18
C VAL A 103 -20.18 -9.02 10.48
N ILE A 104 -20.46 -10.24 10.00
CA ILE A 104 -21.75 -10.60 9.38
C ILE A 104 -22.87 -10.52 10.42
N GLN A 105 -22.69 -11.10 11.61
CA GLN A 105 -23.65 -11.06 12.71
C GLN A 105 -24.04 -9.62 13.06
N TYR A 106 -23.05 -8.75 13.31
CA TYR A 106 -23.27 -7.34 13.64
C TYR A 106 -24.13 -6.61 12.60
N LEU A 107 -23.93 -6.88 11.31
CA LEU A 107 -24.70 -6.20 10.27
C LEU A 107 -26.09 -6.81 10.05
N VAL A 108 -26.26 -8.12 10.28
CA VAL A 108 -27.59 -8.76 10.26
C VAL A 108 -28.47 -8.18 11.37
N GLU A 109 -27.92 -8.00 12.57
CA GLU A 109 -28.62 -7.42 13.73
C GLU A 109 -29.11 -5.98 13.46
N ILE A 110 -28.38 -5.21 12.66
CA ILE A 110 -28.66 -3.78 12.44
C ILE A 110 -29.52 -3.56 11.18
N ASP A 111 -29.23 -4.23 10.08
CA ASP A 111 -29.85 -3.94 8.77
C ASP A 111 -30.96 -4.95 8.39
N SER A 112 -31.16 -6.04 9.16
CA SER A 112 -32.18 -7.08 8.88
C SER A 112 -32.17 -7.65 7.46
N ASP A 113 -31.01 -7.63 6.81
CA ASP A 113 -30.82 -8.09 5.42
C ASP A 113 -31.05 -9.61 5.32
N GLN A 114 -32.10 -10.01 4.61
CA GLN A 114 -32.52 -11.42 4.50
C GLN A 114 -31.49 -12.31 3.81
N ASN A 115 -30.69 -11.76 2.89
CA ASN A 115 -29.63 -12.52 2.24
C ASN A 115 -28.48 -12.77 3.21
N LEU A 116 -28.12 -11.75 4.01
CA LEU A 116 -27.09 -11.90 5.05
C LEU A 116 -27.54 -12.79 6.20
N LEU A 117 -28.83 -12.75 6.56
CA LEU A 117 -29.41 -13.68 7.52
C LEU A 117 -29.28 -15.13 7.01
N THR A 118 -29.61 -15.36 5.73
CA THR A 118 -29.44 -16.69 5.13
C THR A 118 -27.98 -17.14 5.18
N VAL A 119 -27.04 -16.27 4.80
CA VAL A 119 -25.59 -16.57 4.88
C VAL A 119 -25.19 -16.93 6.32
N LEU A 120 -25.63 -16.15 7.30
CA LEU A 120 -25.33 -16.38 8.71
C LEU A 120 -25.87 -17.74 9.19
N ARG A 121 -27.09 -18.08 8.81
CA ARG A 121 -27.72 -19.37 9.15
C ARG A 121 -26.98 -20.55 8.53
N VAL A 122 -26.46 -20.41 7.30
CA VAL A 122 -25.59 -21.44 6.69
C VAL A 122 -24.28 -21.55 7.47
N LEU A 123 -23.63 -20.44 7.82
CA LEU A 123 -22.38 -20.43 8.58
C LEU A 123 -22.52 -21.08 9.96
N ASN A 124 -23.62 -20.81 10.65
CA ASN A 124 -23.96 -21.40 11.94
C ASN A 124 -24.39 -22.88 11.85
N GLY A 125 -24.54 -23.44 10.64
CA GLY A 125 -25.00 -24.82 10.45
C GLY A 125 -26.50 -25.03 10.68
N GLU A 126 -27.30 -23.96 10.69
CA GLU A 126 -28.76 -24.05 10.90
C GLU A 126 -29.51 -24.58 9.67
N ILE A 127 -28.91 -24.44 8.48
CA ILE A 127 -29.51 -24.83 7.20
C ILE A 127 -28.89 -26.13 6.66
N THR A 128 -27.63 -26.43 6.99
CA THR A 128 -26.91 -27.59 6.45
C THR A 128 -26.34 -28.43 7.59
N SER A 129 -26.68 -29.72 7.65
CA SER A 129 -26.11 -30.67 8.63
C SER A 129 -24.77 -31.27 8.20
N SER A 130 -24.38 -31.10 6.93
CA SER A 130 -23.16 -31.68 6.36
C SER A 130 -21.92 -30.83 6.67
N ALA A 131 -21.00 -31.38 7.45
CA ALA A 131 -19.71 -30.74 7.76
C ALA A 131 -18.91 -30.37 6.50
N LYS A 132 -19.11 -31.14 5.41
CA LYS A 132 -18.46 -30.93 4.12
C LYS A 132 -19.00 -29.69 3.41
N THR A 133 -20.33 -29.56 3.32
CA THR A 133 -21.00 -28.38 2.79
C THR A 133 -20.61 -27.14 3.58
N GLN A 134 -20.58 -27.23 4.91
CA GLN A 134 -20.17 -26.11 5.78
C GLN A 134 -18.72 -25.69 5.54
N SER A 135 -17.80 -26.66 5.42
CA SER A 135 -16.39 -26.38 5.11
C SER A 135 -16.21 -25.70 3.74
N ARG A 136 -16.90 -26.21 2.70
CA ARG A 136 -16.90 -25.65 1.35
C ARG A 136 -17.53 -24.25 1.31
N PHE A 137 -18.61 -24.02 2.05
CA PHE A 137 -19.24 -22.69 2.14
C PHE A 137 -18.34 -21.69 2.89
N ASN A 138 -17.72 -22.10 4.00
CA ASN A 138 -16.76 -21.29 4.73
C ASN A 138 -15.57 -20.89 3.85
N SER A 139 -15.09 -21.77 2.97
CA SER A 139 -13.98 -21.45 2.08
C SER A 139 -14.35 -20.40 1.01
N ILE A 140 -15.61 -20.38 0.54
CA ILE A 140 -16.12 -19.32 -0.35
C ILE A 140 -16.10 -17.96 0.36
N ILE A 141 -16.63 -17.91 1.59
CA ILE A 141 -16.64 -16.68 2.39
C ILE A 141 -15.20 -16.21 2.65
N ALA A 142 -14.33 -17.10 3.11
CA ALA A 142 -12.93 -16.79 3.36
C ALA A 142 -12.21 -16.28 2.10
N ARG A 143 -12.50 -16.86 0.92
CA ARG A 143 -11.98 -16.38 -0.38
C ARG A 143 -12.42 -14.94 -0.66
N ILE A 144 -13.71 -14.62 -0.52
CA ILE A 144 -14.24 -13.27 -0.77
C ILE A 144 -13.61 -12.24 0.17
N PHE A 145 -13.51 -12.55 1.46
CA PHE A 145 -12.86 -11.67 2.44
C PHE A 145 -11.36 -11.50 2.18
N SER A 146 -10.66 -12.57 1.78
CA SER A 146 -9.24 -12.52 1.40
C SER A 146 -8.99 -11.64 0.17
N GLU A 147 -9.82 -11.76 -0.87
CA GLU A 147 -9.76 -10.89 -2.05
C GLU A 147 -9.97 -9.42 -1.68
N SER A 148 -10.95 -9.14 -0.80
CA SER A 148 -11.21 -7.79 -0.30
C SER A 148 -10.03 -7.23 0.49
N ALA A 149 -9.46 -8.03 1.39
CA ALA A 149 -8.29 -7.65 2.17
C ALA A 149 -7.09 -7.37 1.27
N GLY A 150 -6.87 -8.21 0.25
CA GLY A 150 -5.80 -8.04 -0.73
C GLY A 150 -5.90 -6.74 -1.53
N GLN A 151 -7.10 -6.37 -1.98
CA GLN A 151 -7.33 -5.11 -2.69
C GLN A 151 -7.14 -3.90 -1.77
N GLY A 152 -7.71 -3.95 -0.56
CA GLY A 152 -7.56 -2.86 0.40
C GLY A 152 -6.11 -2.65 0.85
N ASN A 153 -5.34 -3.72 1.04
CA ASN A 153 -3.91 -3.62 1.34
C ASN A 153 -3.13 -2.91 0.21
N LYS A 154 -3.47 -3.16 -1.06
CA LYS A 154 -2.80 -2.51 -2.20
C LYS A 154 -3.08 -1.01 -2.26
N SER A 155 -4.34 -0.61 -2.07
CA SER A 155 -4.73 0.81 -2.04
C SER A 155 -4.04 1.54 -0.89
N GLN A 156 -4.05 0.96 0.32
CA GLN A 156 -3.44 1.58 1.50
C GLN A 156 -1.91 1.68 1.44
N ALA A 157 -1.27 0.84 0.63
CA ALA A 157 0.18 0.83 0.51
C ALA A 157 0.71 2.05 -0.27
N GLY A 158 -0.06 2.57 -1.24
CA GLY A 158 0.24 3.83 -1.92
C GLY A 158 0.17 5.00 -0.95
N ASP A 159 -1.01 5.21 -0.36
CA ASP A 159 -1.26 6.27 0.63
C ASP A 159 -0.23 6.26 1.78
N ALA A 160 0.17 5.07 2.25
CA ALA A 160 1.15 4.95 3.31
C ALA A 160 2.55 5.41 2.89
N ALA A 161 2.96 5.13 1.64
CA ALA A 161 4.26 5.56 1.16
C ALA A 161 4.32 7.08 0.99
N GLU A 162 3.26 7.68 0.44
CA GLU A 162 3.15 9.15 0.33
C GLU A 162 3.16 9.80 1.72
N LEU A 163 2.40 9.25 2.67
CA LEU A 163 2.42 9.70 4.06
C LEU A 163 3.83 9.62 4.67
N ILE A 164 4.54 8.50 4.48
CA ILE A 164 5.89 8.34 5.03
C ILE A 164 6.87 9.33 4.38
N ALA A 165 6.80 9.53 3.06
CA ALA A 165 7.63 10.51 2.36
C ALA A 165 7.32 11.94 2.85
N ASN A 166 6.05 12.28 3.02
CA ASN A 166 5.61 13.57 3.55
C ASN A 166 6.12 13.78 4.98
N THR A 167 6.01 12.77 5.84
CA THR A 167 6.53 12.80 7.21
C THR A 167 8.06 12.90 7.26
N LEU A 168 8.79 12.27 6.33
CA LEU A 168 10.23 12.44 6.20
C LEU A 168 10.59 13.91 5.92
N LEU A 169 9.91 14.55 4.98
CA LEU A 169 10.14 15.98 4.68
C LEU A 169 9.79 16.87 5.88
N GLY A 170 8.67 16.57 6.56
CA GLY A 170 8.26 17.27 7.77
C GLY A 170 9.27 17.15 8.92
N SER A 171 9.96 16.01 9.04
CA SER A 171 10.96 15.77 10.10
C SER A 171 12.16 16.72 10.05
N VAL A 172 12.42 17.31 8.87
CA VAL A 172 13.49 18.30 8.67
C VAL A 172 12.96 19.73 8.49
N GLY A 173 11.69 19.96 8.81
CA GLY A 173 11.06 21.28 8.81
C GLY A 173 10.48 21.73 7.46
N LEU A 174 10.42 20.85 6.46
CA LEU A 174 9.79 21.18 5.18
C LEU A 174 8.26 21.09 5.31
N ILE A 175 7.56 22.00 4.63
CA ILE A 175 6.14 22.27 4.83
C ILE A 175 5.49 22.28 3.45
N GLU A 176 4.47 21.45 3.26
CA GLU A 176 3.67 21.43 2.04
C GLU A 176 3.00 22.80 1.81
N GLY A 177 2.96 23.25 0.56
CA GLY A 177 2.45 24.57 0.18
C GLY A 177 3.39 25.74 0.45
N LYS A 178 4.50 25.53 1.19
CA LYS A 178 5.59 26.50 1.37
C LYS A 178 6.88 26.07 0.65
N HIS A 179 7.31 24.84 0.88
CA HIS A 179 8.57 24.30 0.38
C HIS A 179 8.39 23.33 -0.80
N TYR A 180 7.28 22.59 -0.82
CA TYR A 180 6.91 21.66 -1.88
C TYR A 180 5.40 21.56 -2.07
N ARG A 181 4.98 21.05 -3.22
CA ARG A 181 3.59 20.70 -3.51
C ARG A 181 3.46 19.20 -3.75
N THR A 182 2.34 18.63 -3.34
CA THR A 182 1.94 17.25 -3.68
C THR A 182 1.09 17.21 -4.96
N GLN A 183 1.07 16.08 -5.66
CA GLN A 183 0.20 15.82 -6.82
C GLN A 183 0.35 16.88 -7.94
N PHE A 184 1.60 17.22 -8.29
CA PHE A 184 1.91 18.25 -9.28
C PHE A 184 1.53 17.81 -10.69
N LYS A 185 0.77 18.64 -11.41
CA LYS A 185 0.28 18.30 -12.75
C LYS A 185 1.20 18.79 -13.86
N SER A 186 1.49 17.88 -14.77
CA SER A 186 2.26 18.16 -15.99
C SER A 186 1.36 18.14 -17.23
N ARG A 187 1.68 18.95 -18.25
CA ARG A 187 0.93 18.94 -19.53
C ARG A 187 1.08 17.62 -20.30
N SER A 188 2.16 16.89 -20.02
CA SER A 188 2.51 15.64 -20.69
C SER A 188 1.88 14.40 -20.06
N GLY A 189 0.91 14.57 -19.14
CA GLY A 189 0.05 13.49 -18.68
C GLY A 189 0.78 12.48 -17.79
N SER A 190 1.17 12.91 -16.61
CA SER A 190 1.22 12.09 -15.39
C SER A 190 1.52 13.04 -14.22
N ASP A 191 0.81 12.88 -13.12
CA ASP A 191 0.99 13.72 -11.93
C ASP A 191 2.21 13.19 -11.16
N THR A 192 3.10 14.08 -10.74
CA THR A 192 4.23 13.72 -9.88
C THR A 192 3.80 13.85 -8.43
N ASP A 193 4.11 12.85 -7.60
CA ASP A 193 3.70 12.85 -6.19
C ASP A 193 4.20 14.09 -5.43
N PHE A 194 5.44 14.52 -5.66
CA PHE A 194 6.04 15.71 -5.02
C PHE A 194 6.87 16.54 -6.02
N ALA A 195 6.73 17.87 -5.93
CA ALA A 195 7.53 18.83 -6.69
C ALA A 195 8.08 19.96 -5.79
N PHE A 196 9.33 20.35 -6.03
CA PHE A 196 10.03 21.41 -5.31
C PHE A 196 10.68 22.41 -6.29
N PRO A 197 10.70 23.72 -5.98
CA PRO A 197 9.95 24.37 -4.91
C PRO A 197 8.43 24.33 -5.18
N VAL A 198 7.63 25.01 -4.35
CA VAL A 198 6.19 25.18 -4.64
C VAL A 198 6.03 25.97 -5.93
N VAL A 199 5.47 25.31 -6.93
CA VAL A 199 5.16 25.91 -8.23
C VAL A 199 3.73 25.58 -8.65
N ASP A 200 3.17 26.44 -9.49
CA ASP A 200 1.87 26.18 -10.11
C ASP A 200 1.95 25.03 -11.10
N ASP A 201 0.85 24.30 -11.23
CA ASP A 201 0.71 23.25 -12.24
C ASP A 201 1.13 23.75 -13.63
N TYR A 202 1.67 22.83 -14.43
CA TYR A 202 2.14 23.06 -15.79
C TYR A 202 3.39 23.93 -15.95
N LYS A 203 3.98 24.45 -14.86
CA LYS A 203 5.25 25.20 -14.87
C LYS A 203 6.46 24.28 -14.59
N ILE A 204 6.62 23.25 -15.41
CA ILE A 204 7.66 22.20 -15.24
C ILE A 204 9.07 22.81 -15.21
N GLN A 205 9.31 23.87 -15.99
CA GLN A 205 10.61 24.54 -16.06
C GLN A 205 11.03 25.25 -14.77
N ASP A 206 10.08 25.51 -13.88
CA ASP A 206 10.32 26.16 -12.59
C ASP A 206 10.51 25.10 -11.47
N VAL A 207 10.32 23.82 -11.77
CA VAL A 207 10.56 22.72 -10.84
C VAL A 207 12.04 22.34 -10.84
N GLU A 208 12.62 22.36 -9.65
CA GLU A 208 14.01 21.96 -9.42
C GLU A 208 14.15 20.47 -9.07
N VAL A 209 13.16 19.91 -8.36
CA VAL A 209 13.17 18.51 -7.92
C VAL A 209 11.80 17.88 -8.12
N PHE A 210 11.78 16.73 -8.79
CA PHE A 210 10.64 15.82 -8.87
C PHE A 210 10.91 14.60 -7.98
N MET A 211 9.94 14.22 -7.17
CA MET A 211 10.01 12.99 -6.38
C MET A 211 8.73 12.18 -6.56
N GLY A 212 8.89 10.96 -7.08
CA GLY A 212 7.84 9.94 -7.14
C GLY A 212 8.00 8.95 -5.99
N VAL A 213 6.91 8.31 -5.59
CA VAL A 213 6.83 7.49 -4.38
C VAL A 213 6.31 6.10 -4.70
N GLN A 214 7.04 5.08 -4.25
CA GLN A 214 6.59 3.69 -4.34
C GLN A 214 6.99 2.90 -3.11
N ILE A 215 6.01 2.35 -2.37
CA ILE A 215 6.30 1.53 -1.18
C ILE A 215 7.25 0.36 -1.47
N SER A 216 7.07 -0.28 -2.63
CA SER A 216 7.84 -1.44 -3.05
C SER A 216 8.11 -1.34 -4.54
N THR A 217 9.38 -1.18 -4.87
CA THR A 217 9.86 -0.95 -6.24
C THR A 217 10.23 -2.30 -6.85
N ASN A 218 9.50 -2.69 -7.91
CA ASN A 218 9.74 -3.85 -8.79
C ASN A 218 9.45 -3.43 -10.25
N ASP A 219 8.76 -4.21 -11.09
CA ASP A 219 8.32 -3.75 -12.42
C ASP A 219 7.50 -2.44 -12.41
N ARG A 220 6.82 -2.13 -11.30
CA ARG A 220 6.07 -0.87 -11.15
C ARG A 220 6.96 0.37 -11.17
N ALA A 221 8.25 0.21 -10.91
CA ALA A 221 9.26 1.26 -11.01
C ALA A 221 9.32 1.89 -12.41
N ARG A 222 8.98 1.09 -13.45
CA ARG A 222 8.92 1.55 -14.83
C ARG A 222 7.85 2.63 -15.05
N LEU A 223 6.78 2.65 -14.23
CA LEU A 223 5.70 3.62 -14.35
C LEU A 223 6.16 5.02 -13.88
N ILE A 224 6.96 5.07 -12.81
CA ILE A 224 7.47 6.34 -12.26
C ILE A 224 8.44 7.04 -13.22
N GLY A 225 9.13 6.29 -14.07
CA GLY A 225 9.99 6.90 -15.11
C GLY A 225 9.25 7.88 -16.02
N SER A 226 7.94 7.69 -16.23
CA SER A 226 7.09 8.62 -17.00
C SER A 226 6.51 9.78 -16.19
N GLU A 227 6.42 9.62 -14.86
CA GLU A 227 6.00 10.65 -13.90
C GLU A 227 7.11 11.66 -13.63
N LEU A 228 8.36 11.22 -13.61
CA LEU A 228 9.54 12.05 -13.36
C LEU A 228 9.97 12.80 -14.62
N LYS A 229 9.57 14.07 -14.74
CA LYS A 229 9.79 14.89 -15.92
C LYS A 229 11.26 15.35 -16.06
N GLU A 230 11.67 15.58 -17.30
CA GLU A 230 12.95 16.22 -17.60
C GLU A 230 12.91 17.70 -17.23
N GLY A 231 14.03 18.25 -16.76
CA GLY A 231 14.17 19.66 -16.36
C GLY A 231 14.64 19.86 -14.92
N GLY A 232 14.41 18.89 -14.02
CA GLY A 232 14.84 18.92 -12.62
C GLY A 232 15.59 17.66 -12.16
N GLU A 233 16.07 17.65 -10.92
CA GLU A 233 16.57 16.43 -10.28
C GLU A 233 15.41 15.46 -10.05
N ARG A 234 15.63 14.18 -10.32
CA ARG A 234 14.60 13.14 -10.27
C ARG A 234 14.90 12.15 -9.15
N TYR A 235 13.99 12.03 -8.20
CA TYR A 235 14.07 11.08 -7.11
C TYR A 235 12.93 10.07 -7.14
N LEU A 236 13.25 8.85 -6.75
CA LEU A 236 12.29 7.81 -6.45
C LEU A 236 12.41 7.45 -4.97
N PHE A 237 11.39 7.75 -4.19
CA PHE A 237 11.28 7.30 -2.81
C PHE A 237 10.79 5.85 -2.75
N SER A 238 11.49 5.00 -2.02
CA SER A 238 11.15 3.60 -1.85
C SER A 238 11.30 3.11 -0.41
N CYS A 239 10.37 2.27 0.05
CA CYS A 239 10.49 1.56 1.32
C CYS A 239 11.12 0.16 1.17
N ASN A 240 11.78 -0.15 0.05
CA ASN A 240 12.44 -1.44 -0.15
C ASN A 240 13.38 -1.78 1.02
N GLY A 241 13.35 -3.03 1.47
CA GLY A 241 14.15 -3.52 2.59
C GLY A 241 13.58 -3.24 3.98
N MET A 242 12.58 -2.37 4.11
CA MET A 242 11.87 -2.20 5.38
C MET A 242 11.00 -3.42 5.68
N SER A 243 10.81 -3.73 6.96
CA SER A 243 10.03 -4.88 7.43
C SER A 243 8.55 -4.90 7.02
N PHE A 244 8.01 -3.76 6.61
CA PHE A 244 6.63 -3.64 6.12
C PHE A 244 6.55 -3.56 4.59
N SER A 245 7.70 -3.57 3.89
CA SER A 245 7.77 -3.74 2.44
C SER A 245 7.95 -5.21 2.10
N SER A 246 7.28 -5.64 1.03
CA SER A 246 7.40 -7.03 0.53
C SER A 246 8.59 -7.21 -0.42
N LYS A 247 9.33 -6.14 -0.72
CA LYS A 247 10.42 -6.12 -1.70
C LYS A 247 11.70 -5.56 -1.10
N ARG A 248 12.80 -6.04 -1.64
CA ARG A 248 14.18 -5.64 -1.34
C ARG A 248 14.83 -4.97 -2.55
N ILE A 249 15.94 -4.26 -2.34
CA ILE A 249 16.66 -3.61 -3.46
C ILE A 249 17.15 -4.65 -4.47
N LYS A 250 17.53 -5.84 -3.98
CA LYS A 250 17.94 -6.98 -4.82
C LYS A 250 16.84 -7.44 -5.80
N ASP A 251 15.57 -7.13 -5.53
CA ASP A 251 14.43 -7.57 -6.32
C ASP A 251 14.12 -6.62 -7.50
N ILE A 252 14.80 -5.47 -7.58
CA ILE A 252 14.69 -4.54 -8.71
C ILE A 252 15.45 -5.16 -9.89
N GLY A 253 14.83 -5.34 -11.06
CA GLY A 253 15.54 -5.91 -12.22
C GLY A 253 16.72 -5.04 -12.69
N ASP A 254 17.80 -5.65 -13.19
CA ASP A 254 18.96 -4.91 -13.72
C ASP A 254 18.56 -3.93 -14.84
N GLN A 255 17.62 -4.32 -15.71
CA GLN A 255 17.08 -3.43 -16.75
C GLN A 255 16.47 -2.13 -16.18
N ILE A 256 15.82 -2.21 -15.02
CA ILE A 256 15.22 -1.06 -14.35
C ILE A 256 16.30 -0.16 -13.78
N ILE A 257 17.32 -0.76 -13.14
CA ILE A 257 18.48 -0.02 -12.64
C ILE A 257 19.20 0.70 -13.78
N SER A 258 19.47 0.02 -14.90
CA SER A 258 20.07 0.65 -16.09
C SER A 258 19.18 1.78 -16.63
N SER A 259 17.86 1.60 -16.65
CA SER A 259 16.91 2.64 -17.08
C SER A 259 16.94 3.86 -16.16
N PHE A 260 16.98 3.65 -14.84
CA PHE A 260 17.08 4.72 -13.85
C PHE A 260 18.40 5.47 -13.97
N LYS A 261 19.51 4.75 -14.12
CA LYS A 261 20.82 5.35 -14.36
C LYS A 261 20.83 6.22 -15.62
N ASN A 262 20.35 5.68 -16.74
CA ASN A 262 20.29 6.38 -18.02
C ASN A 262 19.38 7.61 -17.95
N SER A 263 18.32 7.53 -17.15
CA SER A 263 17.39 8.62 -16.91
C SER A 263 17.78 9.47 -15.70
N ASN A 264 18.99 9.36 -15.15
CA ASN A 264 19.45 10.11 -13.97
C ASN A 264 18.40 10.18 -12.83
N VAL A 265 17.71 9.08 -12.57
CA VAL A 265 16.77 8.93 -11.45
C VAL A 265 17.57 8.41 -10.27
N LYS A 266 17.48 9.12 -9.14
CA LYS A 266 18.13 8.74 -7.89
C LYS A 266 17.15 8.00 -6.99
N LEU A 267 17.57 6.87 -6.43
CA LEU A 267 16.76 6.09 -5.49
C LEU A 267 16.97 6.60 -4.06
N ILE A 268 15.90 6.94 -3.35
CA ILE A 268 15.90 7.18 -1.91
C ILE A 268 15.43 5.89 -1.24
N CYS A 269 16.23 5.31 -0.36
CA CYS A 269 15.93 4.03 0.25
C CYS A 269 16.54 3.90 1.65
N TYR A 270 16.13 2.86 2.37
CA TYR A 270 16.62 2.54 3.71
C TYR A 270 18.10 2.18 3.72
N GLU A 271 18.93 2.96 4.43
CA GLU A 271 20.40 2.82 4.45
C GLU A 271 20.88 1.38 4.76
N PRO A 272 20.34 0.67 5.77
CA PRO A 272 20.76 -0.70 6.04
C PRO A 272 20.50 -1.67 4.88
N GLU A 273 19.46 -1.45 4.07
CA GLU A 273 19.19 -2.26 2.88
C GLU A 273 20.18 -1.94 1.75
N ILE A 274 20.51 -0.66 1.54
CA ILE A 274 21.52 -0.22 0.56
C ILE A 274 22.86 -0.91 0.87
N ARG A 275 23.33 -0.81 2.12
CA ARG A 275 24.57 -1.45 2.57
C ARG A 275 24.51 -2.96 2.46
N SER A 276 23.38 -3.58 2.82
CA SER A 276 23.20 -5.03 2.71
C SER A 276 23.39 -5.50 1.27
N GLU A 277 22.82 -4.77 0.31
CA GLU A 277 22.89 -5.11 -1.10
C GLU A 277 24.29 -4.88 -1.70
N ILE A 278 24.93 -3.75 -1.39
CA ILE A 278 26.33 -3.49 -1.79
C ILE A 278 27.25 -4.61 -1.29
N ASN A 279 27.12 -4.99 -0.01
CA ASN A 279 27.88 -6.09 0.58
C ASN A 279 27.59 -7.44 -0.10
N ARG A 280 26.35 -7.69 -0.52
CA ARG A 280 25.98 -8.90 -1.28
C ARG A 280 26.65 -8.94 -2.65
N ILE A 281 26.69 -7.80 -3.35
CA ILE A 281 27.31 -7.67 -4.67
C ILE A 281 28.82 -7.84 -4.56
N ASN A 282 29.47 -7.19 -3.59
CA ASN A 282 30.92 -7.30 -3.39
C ASN A 282 31.38 -8.72 -3.07
N LYS A 283 30.53 -9.54 -2.43
CA LYS A 283 30.80 -10.98 -2.21
C LYS A 283 30.70 -11.84 -3.49
N ARG A 284 29.98 -11.38 -4.51
CA ARG A 284 29.71 -12.09 -5.78
C ARG A 284 29.59 -11.07 -6.94
N PRO A 285 30.71 -10.49 -7.40
CA PRO A 285 30.70 -9.29 -8.25
C PRO A 285 30.39 -9.56 -9.72
N LEU A 286 30.67 -10.75 -10.24
CA LEU A 286 30.52 -11.12 -11.66
C LEU A 286 29.18 -10.67 -12.26
N GLY A 287 29.24 -9.71 -13.20
CA GLY A 287 28.10 -9.25 -13.99
C GLY A 287 27.18 -8.25 -13.27
N LYS A 288 27.63 -7.63 -12.18
CA LYS A 288 26.84 -6.69 -11.35
C LYS A 288 27.47 -5.30 -11.22
N GLU A 289 28.43 -4.98 -12.06
CA GLU A 289 29.20 -3.74 -12.01
C GLU A 289 28.29 -2.52 -12.19
N GLN A 290 27.33 -2.59 -13.12
CA GLN A 290 26.35 -1.52 -13.33
C GLN A 290 25.45 -1.28 -12.11
N ARG A 291 25.07 -2.36 -11.43
CA ARG A 291 24.22 -2.30 -10.25
C ARG A 291 24.96 -1.72 -9.06
N LEU A 292 26.21 -2.16 -8.85
CA LEU A 292 27.07 -1.62 -7.81
C LEU A 292 27.26 -0.13 -8.00
N ASP A 293 27.63 0.30 -9.20
CA ASP A 293 27.81 1.70 -9.54
C ASP A 293 26.52 2.53 -9.32
N TYR A 294 25.35 2.00 -9.68
CA TYR A 294 24.09 2.70 -9.40
C TYR A 294 23.82 2.83 -7.89
N LEU A 295 24.09 1.79 -7.10
CA LEU A 295 23.88 1.84 -5.65
C LEU A 295 24.86 2.79 -4.95
N GLU A 296 26.08 2.91 -5.46
CA GLU A 296 27.08 3.80 -4.90
C GLU A 296 26.88 5.26 -5.32
N ASN A 297 26.42 5.52 -6.56
CA ASN A 297 26.42 6.85 -7.14
C ASN A 297 25.01 7.47 -7.35
N PHE A 298 23.96 6.64 -7.38
CA PHE A 298 22.58 7.06 -7.68
C PHE A 298 21.58 6.62 -6.62
N THR A 299 22.05 6.18 -5.45
CA THR A 299 21.18 5.84 -4.32
C THR A 299 21.57 6.67 -3.10
N VAL A 300 20.58 7.14 -2.36
CA VAL A 300 20.74 7.97 -1.16
C VAL A 300 19.87 7.41 -0.04
N SER A 301 20.33 7.56 1.21
CA SER A 301 19.52 7.20 2.38
C SER A 301 18.39 8.20 2.63
N PHE A 302 17.42 7.86 3.49
CA PHE A 302 16.40 8.83 3.90
C PHE A 302 17.03 10.02 4.61
N GLN A 303 17.98 9.77 5.51
CA GLN A 303 18.70 10.83 6.22
C GLN A 303 19.45 11.75 5.26
N SER A 304 20.26 11.18 4.36
CA SER A 304 21.06 11.95 3.40
C SER A 304 20.19 12.79 2.48
N PHE A 305 19.06 12.23 2.04
CA PHE A 305 18.08 12.96 1.24
C PHE A 305 17.45 14.10 2.03
N ALA A 306 16.98 13.85 3.26
CA ALA A 306 16.32 14.85 4.08
C ALA A 306 17.25 16.02 4.43
N GLU A 307 18.50 15.74 4.80
CA GLU A 307 19.54 16.75 5.05
C GLU A 307 19.79 17.60 3.79
N LYS A 308 19.90 16.97 2.61
CA LYS A 308 20.06 17.68 1.34
C LYS A 308 18.88 18.62 1.06
N MET A 309 17.64 18.15 1.26
CA MET A 309 16.45 18.95 1.01
C MET A 309 16.31 20.09 2.03
N GLN A 310 16.66 19.84 3.29
CA GLN A 310 16.72 20.86 4.33
C GLN A 310 17.71 21.97 3.98
N ALA A 311 18.95 21.60 3.64
CA ALA A 311 19.97 22.58 3.26
C ALA A 311 19.57 23.41 2.04
N ARG A 312 18.82 22.82 1.09
CA ARG A 312 18.38 23.51 -0.13
C ARG A 312 17.23 24.49 0.14
N TYR A 313 16.21 24.10 0.89
CA TYR A 313 14.94 24.85 0.95
C TYR A 313 14.66 25.54 2.28
N ASN A 314 15.30 25.14 3.38
CA ASN A 314 15.04 25.72 4.69
C ASN A 314 15.60 27.15 4.84
N TYR A 315 16.56 27.55 3.98
CA TYR A 315 17.11 28.93 3.96
C TYR A 315 16.33 29.90 3.06
N ILE A 316 15.50 29.39 2.13
CA ILE A 316 14.86 30.23 1.10
C ILE A 316 13.68 31.04 1.67
N PHE A 317 13.17 30.67 2.86
CA PHE A 317 11.92 31.23 3.40
C PHE A 317 11.94 31.54 4.91
N ASN A 318 13.11 31.84 5.48
CA ASN A 318 13.25 32.55 6.77
C ASN A 318 13.50 34.02 6.51
#